data_AF-A0A1A9BYT1-F1
#
_entry.id   AF-A0A1A9BYT1-F1
#
_cell.length_a   1.000
_cell.length_b   1.000
_cell.length_c   1.000
_cell.angle_alpha   90.00
_cell.angle_beta   90.00
_cell.angle_gamma   90.00
#
_symmetry.space_group_name_H-M   'P 1'
#
loop_
_entity.id
_entity.type
_entity.pdbx_description
1 polymer ?
#
loop_
_entity_poly.entity_id
_entity_poly.type
_entity_poly.pdbx_seq_one_letter_code
_entity_poly.pdbx_strand_id
1 'polypeptide(L)'
;MLVLFQRETCPDCKPVRELLTRLQVSYININVPKPREERHELIRTTGSKFIPALVDGATVIPGRLRENADIIAYLKERFGDPDELTARTAGDSDELAARTAGDSDELAAKTAGDSDEVAATTADGQPESVALPGEAAAEPVA
;
A
#
# COMPACT_ATOMS: atom_id res chain seq x y z
N MET A 1 2.31 -16.52 -1.66
CA MET A 1 2.73 -16.34 -3.07
C MET A 1 1.53 -15.78 -3.79
N LEU A 2 1.65 -14.55 -4.29
CA LEU A 2 0.52 -13.80 -4.81
C LEU A 2 0.29 -14.14 -6.28
N VAL A 3 -0.92 -14.54 -6.64
CA VAL A 3 -1.34 -14.88 -7.99
C VAL A 3 -2.58 -14.07 -8.35
N LEU A 4 -2.52 -13.38 -9.49
CA LEU A 4 -3.62 -12.60 -10.03
C LEU A 4 -4.12 -13.24 -11.34
N PHE A 5 -5.36 -13.68 -11.35
CA PHE A 5 -6.05 -14.09 -12.57
C PHE A 5 -6.71 -12.88 -13.23
N GLN A 6 -6.29 -12.55 -14.45
CA GLN A 6 -6.73 -11.34 -15.12
C GLN A 6 -6.71 -11.47 -16.65
N ARG A 7 -7.09 -10.37 -17.32
CA ARG A 7 -6.88 -10.19 -18.77
C ARG A 7 -6.53 -8.74 -19.05
N GLU A 8 -5.53 -8.53 -19.90
CA GLU A 8 -5.08 -7.20 -20.33
C GLU A 8 -6.21 -6.30 -20.87
N THR A 9 -7.17 -6.88 -21.60
CA THR A 9 -8.27 -6.13 -22.20
C THR A 9 -9.48 -5.93 -21.28
N CYS A 10 -9.38 -6.30 -20.00
CA CYS A 10 -10.49 -6.22 -19.04
C CYS A 10 -10.40 -4.91 -18.23
N PRO A 11 -11.43 -4.04 -18.27
CA PRO A 11 -11.41 -2.77 -17.55
C PRO A 11 -11.37 -2.98 -16.03
N ASP A 12 -12.08 -3.97 -15.51
CA ASP A 12 -12.16 -4.27 -14.08
C ASP A 12 -10.82 -4.75 -13.48
N CYS A 13 -9.94 -5.29 -14.31
CA CYS A 13 -8.61 -5.75 -13.90
C CYS A 13 -7.58 -4.61 -13.81
N LYS A 14 -7.81 -3.49 -14.51
CA LYS A 14 -6.90 -2.34 -14.54
C LYS A 14 -6.62 -1.77 -13.14
N PRO A 15 -7.63 -1.42 -12.30
CA PRO A 15 -7.36 -0.81 -11.01
C PRO A 15 -6.58 -1.74 -10.06
N VAL A 16 -6.84 -3.05 -10.09
CA VAL A 16 -6.12 -4.02 -9.26
C VAL A 16 -4.64 -4.09 -9.65
N ARG A 17 -4.34 -4.08 -10.96
CA ARG A 17 -2.94 -4.05 -11.45
C ARG A 17 -2.23 -2.76 -11.08
N GLU A 18 -2.90 -1.63 -11.26
CA GLU A 18 -2.33 -0.31 -10.89
C GLU A 18 -2.02 -0.27 -9.39
N LEU A 19 -2.92 -0.78 -8.54
CA LEU A 19 -2.69 -0.86 -7.11
C LEU A 19 -1.49 -1.76 -6.76
N LEU A 20 -1.39 -2.95 -7.34
CA LEU A 20 -0.24 -3.85 -7.12
C LEU A 20 1.08 -3.20 -7.54
N THR A 21 1.09 -2.47 -8.67
CA THR A 21 2.25 -1.70 -9.13
C THR A 21 2.60 -0.58 -8.16
N ARG A 22 1.61 0.20 -7.71
CA ARG A 22 1.82 1.28 -6.73
C ARG A 22 2.35 0.77 -5.40
N LEU A 23 1.90 -0.40 -4.96
CA LEU A 23 2.37 -1.08 -3.75
C LEU A 23 3.74 -1.78 -3.95
N GLN A 24 4.27 -1.79 -5.17
CA GLN A 24 5.51 -2.47 -5.55
C GLN A 24 5.52 -3.97 -5.17
N VAL A 25 4.36 -4.63 -5.20
CA VAL A 25 4.22 -6.04 -4.81
C VAL A 25 4.50 -6.93 -6.02
N SER A 26 5.37 -7.93 -5.83
CA SER A 26 5.61 -8.96 -6.84
C SER A 26 4.50 -10.00 -6.83
N TYR A 27 3.95 -10.33 -8.01
CA TYR A 27 2.88 -11.31 -8.18
C TYR A 27 3.01 -12.09 -9.49
N ILE A 28 2.41 -13.27 -9.53
CA ILE A 28 2.28 -14.08 -10.73
C ILE A 28 1.00 -13.67 -11.46
N ASN A 29 1.14 -13.28 -12.72
CA ASN A 29 0.00 -12.92 -13.57
C ASN A 29 -0.43 -14.13 -14.40
N ILE A 30 -1.67 -14.58 -14.23
CA ILE A 30 -2.28 -15.63 -15.04
C ILE A 30 -3.32 -15.01 -15.98
N ASN A 31 -3.00 -15.00 -17.27
CA ASN A 31 -3.92 -14.56 -18.30
C ASN A 31 -4.95 -15.65 -18.61
N VAL A 32 -6.23 -15.35 -18.37
CA VAL A 32 -7.31 -16.31 -18.63
C VAL A 32 -7.92 -16.12 -20.02
N PRO A 33 -8.50 -17.18 -20.63
CA PRO A 33 -9.15 -17.06 -21.93
C PRO A 33 -10.35 -16.09 -21.91
N LYS A 34 -10.65 -15.48 -23.07
CA LYS A 34 -11.82 -14.61 -23.23
C LYS A 34 -13.14 -15.34 -22.89
N PRO A 35 -13.45 -16.51 -23.47
CA PRO A 35 -14.63 -17.28 -23.10
C PRO A 35 -14.60 -17.64 -21.61
N ARG A 36 -15.76 -17.53 -20.95
CA ARG A 36 -15.87 -17.75 -19.51
C ARG A 36 -15.91 -19.25 -19.18
N GLU A 37 -16.43 -20.09 -20.08
CA GLU A 37 -16.47 -21.54 -19.86
C GLU A 37 -15.06 -22.16 -19.85
N GLU A 38 -14.15 -21.67 -20.67
CA GLU A 38 -12.78 -22.21 -20.79
C GLU A 38 -11.87 -21.85 -19.60
N ARG A 39 -12.37 -21.11 -18.60
CA ARG A 39 -11.61 -20.67 -17.43
C ARG A 39 -11.55 -21.77 -16.36
N HIS A 40 -11.25 -22.99 -16.77
CA HIS A 40 -11.27 -24.17 -15.90
C HIS A 40 -10.33 -24.03 -14.70
N GLU A 41 -9.13 -23.49 -14.89
CA GLU A 41 -8.17 -23.29 -13.81
C GLU A 41 -8.65 -22.24 -12.79
N LEU A 42 -9.11 -21.08 -13.28
CA LEU A 42 -9.70 -20.04 -12.43
C LEU A 42 -10.87 -20.57 -11.61
N ILE A 43 -11.78 -21.32 -12.23
CA ILE A 43 -12.96 -21.89 -11.56
C ILE A 43 -12.53 -22.94 -10.53
N ARG A 44 -11.55 -23.78 -10.86
CA ARG A 44 -11.03 -24.80 -9.93
C ARG A 44 -10.36 -24.17 -8.71
N THR A 45 -9.61 -23.09 -8.91
CA THR A 45 -8.84 -22.43 -7.85
C THR A 45 -9.71 -21.50 -7.00
N THR A 46 -10.61 -20.74 -7.62
CA THR A 46 -11.35 -19.65 -6.96
C THR A 46 -12.83 -19.93 -6.76
N GLY A 47 -13.38 -20.97 -7.40
CA GLY A 47 -14.82 -21.24 -7.40
C GLY A 47 -15.65 -20.25 -8.24
N SER A 48 -15.02 -19.25 -8.86
CA SER A 48 -15.69 -18.22 -9.67
C SER A 48 -15.16 -18.22 -11.10
N LYS A 49 -15.99 -17.81 -12.06
CA LYS A 49 -15.60 -17.61 -13.47
C LYS A 49 -15.27 -16.15 -13.80
N PHE A 50 -15.39 -15.26 -12.82
CA PHE A 50 -15.21 -13.83 -12.99
C PHE A 50 -13.78 -13.40 -12.66
N ILE A 51 -13.32 -12.37 -13.35
CA ILE A 51 -12.02 -11.72 -13.13
C ILE A 51 -12.24 -10.26 -12.77
N PRO A 52 -11.28 -9.61 -12.10
CA PRO A 52 -10.05 -10.15 -11.50
C PRO A 52 -10.32 -11.10 -10.32
N ALA A 53 -9.44 -12.08 -10.10
CA ALA A 53 -9.45 -12.93 -8.91
C ALA A 53 -8.03 -13.07 -8.35
N LEU A 54 -7.91 -13.15 -7.03
CA LEU A 54 -6.62 -13.10 -6.32
C LEU A 54 -6.44 -14.35 -5.44
N VAL A 55 -5.24 -14.90 -5.44
CA VAL A 55 -4.83 -15.97 -4.54
C VAL A 55 -3.55 -15.56 -3.83
N ASP A 56 -3.56 -15.57 -2.51
CA ASP A 56 -2.36 -15.41 -1.69
C ASP A 56 -2.21 -16.57 -0.70
N GLY A 57 -1.48 -17.61 -1.11
CA GLY A 57 -1.28 -18.80 -0.30
C GLY A 57 -2.59 -19.52 0.01
N ALA A 58 -3.05 -19.45 1.26
CA ALA A 58 -4.32 -20.04 1.71
C ALA A 58 -5.53 -19.12 1.44
N THR A 59 -5.31 -17.84 1.19
CA THR A 59 -6.37 -16.86 0.97
C THR A 59 -6.75 -16.84 -0.50
N VAL A 60 -8.02 -17.10 -0.79
CA VAL A 60 -8.57 -17.07 -2.15
C VAL A 60 -9.71 -16.07 -2.20
N ILE A 61 -9.56 -15.04 -3.03
CA ILE A 61 -10.57 -14.00 -3.23
C ILE A 61 -11.14 -14.17 -4.64
N PRO A 62 -12.35 -14.75 -4.77
CA PRO A 62 -13.00 -14.91 -6.07
C PRO A 62 -13.35 -13.55 -6.67
N GLY A 63 -13.31 -13.46 -8.00
CA GLY A 63 -13.81 -12.28 -8.70
C GLY A 63 -15.29 -12.06 -8.44
N ARG A 64 -15.67 -10.82 -8.07
CA ARG A 64 -17.05 -10.41 -7.78
C ARG A 64 -17.54 -9.35 -8.77
N LEU A 65 -18.81 -9.46 -9.14
CA LEU A 65 -19.58 -8.40 -9.79
C LEU A 65 -19.94 -7.34 -8.74
N ARG A 66 -19.01 -6.40 -8.46
CA ARG A 66 -19.16 -5.19 -7.61
C ARG A 66 -17.83 -4.43 -7.57
N GLU A 67 -17.28 -4.14 -8.75
CA GLU A 67 -16.05 -3.33 -8.94
C GLU A 67 -14.79 -3.84 -8.21
N ASN A 68 -14.79 -5.07 -7.70
CA ASN A 68 -13.65 -5.72 -7.03
C ASN A 68 -13.11 -4.96 -5.80
N ALA A 69 -13.99 -4.24 -5.09
CA ALA A 69 -13.61 -3.52 -3.86
C ALA A 69 -12.99 -4.45 -2.81
N ASP A 70 -13.46 -5.70 -2.71
CA ASP A 70 -12.94 -6.71 -1.79
C ASP A 70 -11.43 -6.99 -2.01
N ILE A 71 -11.01 -7.10 -3.28
CA ILE A 71 -9.60 -7.33 -3.64
C ILE A 71 -8.75 -6.11 -3.31
N ILE A 72 -9.26 -4.91 -3.59
CA ILE A 72 -8.56 -3.65 -3.32
C ILE A 72 -8.37 -3.45 -1.81
N ALA A 73 -9.43 -3.67 -1.03
CA ALA A 73 -9.39 -3.58 0.43
C ALA A 73 -8.38 -4.58 1.01
N TYR A 74 -8.41 -5.83 0.55
CA TYR A 74 -7.45 -6.85 0.98
C TYR A 74 -6.00 -6.46 0.67
N LEU A 75 -5.72 -5.95 -0.53
CA LEU A 75 -4.37 -5.54 -0.92
C LEU A 75 -3.86 -4.38 -0.06
N LYS A 76 -4.72 -3.40 0.24
CA LYS A 76 -4.38 -2.29 1.14
C LYS A 76 -4.15 -2.75 2.57
N GLU A 77 -5.01 -3.61 3.09
CA GLU A 77 -4.87 -4.15 4.44
C GLU A 77 -3.60 -4.99 4.59
N ARG A 78 -3.30 -5.84 3.60
CA ARG A 78 -2.12 -6.71 3.64
C ARG A 78 -0.83 -5.89 3.45
N PHE A 79 -0.76 -5.07 2.40
CA PHE A 79 0.50 -4.48 1.94
C PHE A 79 0.66 -2.99 2.31
N GLY A 80 -0.34 -2.39 2.95
CA GLY A 80 -0.38 -0.98 3.30
C GLY A 80 -1.06 -0.10 2.25
N ASP A 81 -1.17 1.20 2.53
CA ASP A 81 -1.73 2.15 1.59
C ASP A 81 -0.65 2.65 0.61
N PRO A 82 -0.97 2.69 -0.70
CA PRO A 82 0.00 3.13 -1.71
C PRO A 82 0.37 4.60 -1.56
N ASP A 83 -0.52 5.42 -0.99
CA ASP A 83 -0.29 6.85 -0.78
C ASP A 83 0.81 7.09 0.27
N GLU A 84 0.90 6.22 1.29
CA GLU A 84 1.96 6.28 2.29
C GLU A 84 3.33 5.93 1.69
N LEU A 85 3.38 4.95 0.79
CA LEU A 85 4.62 4.56 0.11
C LEU A 85 5.15 5.71 -0.76
N THR A 86 4.28 6.38 -1.51
CA THR A 86 4.65 7.55 -2.32
C THR A 86 5.16 8.72 -1.48
N ALA A 87 4.54 8.98 -0.31
CA ALA A 87 4.97 10.06 0.58
C ALA A 87 6.41 9.85 1.10
N ARG A 88 6.79 8.60 1.40
CA ARG A 88 8.14 8.24 1.84
C ARG A 88 9.19 8.43 0.74
N THR A 89 8.86 8.13 -0.51
CA THR A 89 9.80 8.25 -1.63
C THR A 89 9.96 9.68 -2.16
N ALA A 90 8.92 10.53 -2.03
CA ALA A 90 8.98 11.91 -2.49
C ALA A 90 9.85 12.82 -1.60
N GLY A 91 10.07 12.44 -0.34
CA GLY A 91 10.92 13.18 0.61
C GLY A 91 12.43 13.06 0.38
N ASP A 92 12.88 12.14 -0.49
CA ASP A 92 14.31 11.87 -0.73
C ASP A 92 14.85 12.55 -2.01
N SER A 93 14.04 13.37 -2.68
CA SER A 93 14.42 14.03 -3.95
C SER A 93 15.19 15.35 -3.74
N ASP A 94 15.15 15.93 -2.54
CA ASP A 94 15.80 17.22 -2.26
C ASP A 94 17.31 17.08 -1.96
N GLU A 95 17.79 15.91 -1.52
CA GLU A 95 19.21 15.73 -1.17
C GLU A 95 20.11 15.35 -2.37
N LEU A 96 19.55 14.78 -3.44
CA LEU A 96 20.34 14.41 -4.63
C LEU A 96 20.68 15.63 -5.52
N ALA A 97 19.91 16.72 -5.45
CA ALA A 97 20.16 17.95 -6.20
C ALA A 97 21.34 18.78 -5.63
N ALA A 98 21.68 18.60 -4.35
CA ALA A 98 22.69 19.40 -3.67
C ALA A 98 24.15 18.92 -3.90
N ARG A 99 24.37 17.75 -4.53
CA ARG A 99 25.72 17.17 -4.70
C ARG A 99 26.37 17.40 -6.06
N THR A 100 25.68 18.01 -7.02
CA THR A 100 26.22 18.28 -8.37
C THR A 100 26.58 19.74 -8.62
N ALA A 101 26.79 20.54 -7.58
CA ALA A 101 27.26 21.91 -7.69
C ALA A 101 28.38 22.17 -6.68
N GLY A 102 29.62 22.07 -7.12
CA GLY A 102 30.76 22.52 -6.32
C GLY A 102 32.09 21.86 -6.65
N ASP A 103 32.64 22.14 -7.82
CA ASP A 103 34.09 22.34 -7.92
C ASP A 103 34.39 23.33 -9.05
N SER A 104 34.57 24.60 -8.69
CA SER A 104 35.49 25.57 -9.31
C SER A 104 35.26 26.94 -8.66
N ASP A 105 36.24 27.37 -7.86
CA ASP A 105 36.66 28.76 -7.56
C ASP A 105 35.62 29.85 -7.27
N GLU A 106 35.64 30.42 -6.06
CA GLU A 106 36.29 31.71 -5.80
C GLU A 106 35.91 32.29 -4.42
N LEU A 107 36.94 32.73 -3.68
CA LEU A 107 36.88 33.47 -2.42
C LEU A 107 36.14 34.81 -2.57
N ALA A 108 35.29 35.17 -1.60
CA ALA A 108 35.35 36.50 -0.94
C ALA A 108 34.44 36.62 0.29
N ALA A 109 35.10 36.80 1.44
CA ALA A 109 34.71 37.44 2.68
C ALA A 109 33.31 38.11 2.81
N LYS A 110 32.65 37.88 3.96
CA LYS A 110 32.63 38.84 5.08
C LYS A 110 31.88 38.32 6.30
N THR A 111 32.41 38.68 7.45
CA THR A 111 32.05 38.30 8.81
C THR A 111 31.15 39.33 9.50
N ALA A 112 30.44 38.84 10.54
CA ALA A 112 30.09 39.50 11.81
C ALA A 112 28.73 40.22 11.98
N GLY A 113 28.12 39.95 13.15
CA GLY A 113 26.98 40.62 13.81
C GLY A 113 25.85 39.64 14.15
N ASP A 114 25.81 38.92 15.29
CA ASP A 114 25.81 39.26 16.73
C ASP A 114 24.43 39.66 17.32
N SER A 115 24.18 39.15 18.54
CA SER A 115 23.09 39.42 19.51
C SER A 115 21.72 38.75 19.24
N ASP A 116 21.35 37.65 19.90
CA ASP A 116 20.99 37.43 21.32
C ASP A 116 19.55 37.89 21.69
N GLU A 117 18.85 36.96 22.37
CA GLU A 117 17.90 37.17 23.47
C GLU A 117 16.43 36.66 23.31
N VAL A 118 16.05 35.86 24.33
CA VAL A 118 14.72 35.59 24.96
C VAL A 118 13.56 34.98 24.14
N ALA A 119 12.66 34.14 24.67
CA ALA A 119 12.29 33.79 26.03
C ALA A 119 11.51 32.45 26.06
N ALA A 120 11.42 31.91 27.27
CA ALA A 120 10.74 30.70 27.73
C ALA A 120 9.21 30.64 27.53
N THR A 121 8.66 29.41 27.58
CA THR A 121 7.59 28.96 28.52
C THR A 121 7.18 27.52 28.16
N THR A 122 7.60 26.51 28.92
CA THR A 122 6.86 25.80 29.98
C THR A 122 5.63 25.00 29.53
N ALA A 123 5.78 23.68 29.68
CA ALA A 123 4.85 22.63 30.08
C ALA A 123 3.33 22.86 30.00
N ASP A 124 2.63 21.87 29.42
CA ASP A 124 1.68 21.09 30.20
C ASP A 124 1.56 19.68 29.61
N GLY A 125 1.68 18.68 30.48
CA GLY A 125 1.35 17.30 30.16
C GLY A 125 0.21 16.88 31.05
N GLN A 126 -0.77 16.17 30.48
CA GLN A 126 -1.46 15.13 31.24
C GLN A 126 -1.95 14.00 30.32
N PRO A 127 -1.54 12.75 30.59
CA PRO A 127 -2.10 11.57 29.97
C PRO A 127 -3.34 11.11 30.75
N GLU A 128 -4.43 10.78 30.04
CA GLU A 128 -5.53 10.03 30.63
C GLU A 128 -5.61 8.62 30.04
N SER A 129 -5.40 7.69 30.96
CA SER A 129 -5.59 6.25 30.90
C SER A 129 -7.07 5.85 30.90
N VAL A 130 -7.45 4.87 30.07
CA VAL A 130 -8.54 3.92 30.38
C VAL A 130 -8.40 2.72 29.42
N ALA A 131 -7.87 1.61 29.91
CA ALA A 131 -8.59 0.42 30.39
C ALA A 131 -8.89 -0.63 29.29
N LEU A 132 -8.04 -1.65 29.23
CA LEU A 132 -8.38 -3.04 28.88
C LEU A 132 -8.45 -3.84 30.20
N PRO A 133 -8.89 -5.11 30.24
CA PRO A 133 -9.90 -5.83 29.47
C PRO A 133 -10.96 -6.47 30.41
N GLY A 134 -12.11 -6.88 29.88
CA GLY A 134 -13.15 -7.57 30.66
C GLY A 134 -13.81 -8.71 29.89
N GLU A 135 -13.52 -9.94 30.34
CA GLU A 135 -14.39 -11.14 30.47
C GLU A 135 -15.41 -11.48 29.37
N ALA A 136 -15.29 -12.63 28.70
CA ALA A 136 -15.61 -14.00 29.14
C ALA A 136 -17.07 -14.42 28.85
N ALA A 137 -17.22 -15.42 27.98
CA ALA A 137 -18.27 -16.44 27.86
C ALA A 137 -18.19 -16.97 26.40
N ALA A 138 -17.72 -18.17 26.07
CA ALA A 138 -18.09 -19.49 26.56
C ALA A 138 -19.61 -19.74 26.51
N GLU A 139 -20.11 -20.11 25.34
CA GLU A 139 -21.28 -20.98 25.22
C GLU A 139 -21.06 -21.99 24.07
N PRO A 140 -21.21 -23.31 24.32
CA PRO A 140 -21.40 -24.31 23.30
C PRO A 140 -22.90 -24.64 23.18
N VAL A 141 -23.41 -24.70 21.95
CA VAL A 141 -24.75 -25.22 21.64
C VAL A 141 -24.69 -25.75 20.21
N ALA A 142 -25.24 -26.90 19.83
CA ALA A 142 -25.56 -28.16 20.48
C ALA A 142 -25.41 -29.22 19.36
#